data_AF-A0A1V5MSZ0-F1
#
_entry.id   AF-A0A1V5MSZ0-F1
#
_cell.length_a   1.000
_cell.length_b   1.000
_cell.length_c   1.000
_cell.angle_alpha   90.00
_cell.angle_beta   90.00
_cell.angle_gamma   90.00
#
_symmetry.space_group_name_H-M   'P 1'
#
loop_
_entity.id
_entity.type
_entity.pdbx_description
1 polymer ?
#
loop_
_entity_poly.entity_id
_entity_poly.type
_entity_poly.pdbx_seq_one_letter_code
_entity_poly.pdbx_strand_id
1 'polypeptide(L)'
;MFVYDTGRDLMAKGIIPAENMLPEVAYIKLGWALGQTNDLEKVKEIMLTPINDDITPREPYNGYLIYQGGVKEVEDFIKKVHK
;
A
#
# COMPACT_ATOMS: atom_id res chain seq x y z
N MET A 1 11.40 4.13 2.05
CA MET A 1 11.77 5.46 1.50
C MET A 1 13.29 5.55 1.30
N PHE A 2 13.87 4.71 0.41
CA PHE A 2 15.32 4.49 0.38
C PHE A 2 16.10 5.32 -0.64
N VAL A 3 15.42 5.98 -1.59
CA VAL A 3 16.05 6.61 -2.76
C VAL A 3 16.69 7.96 -2.42
N TYR A 4 15.92 8.88 -1.82
CA TYR A 4 16.35 10.25 -1.53
C TYR A 4 16.82 10.41 -0.08
N ASP A 5 17.75 11.35 0.17
CA ASP A 5 18.27 11.64 1.52
C ASP A 5 17.15 12.00 2.50
N THR A 6 16.24 12.89 2.10
CA THR A 6 15.07 13.26 2.91
C THR A 6 14.26 12.04 3.35
N GLY A 7 14.14 11.03 2.49
CA GLY A 7 13.43 9.80 2.80
C GLY A 7 14.16 8.94 3.84
N ARG A 8 15.49 8.85 3.72
CA ARG A 8 16.35 8.15 4.68
C ARG A 8 16.36 8.84 6.04
N ASP A 9 16.40 10.17 6.07
CA ASP A 9 16.33 10.97 7.31
C ASP A 9 15.03 10.72 8.08
N LEU A 10 13.90 10.61 7.37
CA LEU A 10 12.61 10.31 8.00
C LEU A 10 12.59 8.90 8.59
N MET A 11 13.12 7.91 7.88
CA MET A 11 13.22 6.54 8.43
C MET A 11 14.16 6.47 9.64
N ALA A 12 15.27 7.23 9.63
CA ALA A 12 16.17 7.34 10.77
C ALA A 12 15.50 7.95 12.02
N LYS A 13 14.44 8.75 11.82
CA LYS A 13 13.59 9.30 12.89
C LYS A 13 12.45 8.36 13.32
N GLY A 14 12.39 7.15 12.78
CA GLY A 14 11.38 6.15 13.15
C GLY A 14 10.08 6.21 12.33
N ILE A 15 10.03 6.96 11.23
CA ILE A 15 8.88 6.89 10.31
C ILE A 15 8.84 5.51 9.64
N ILE A 16 7.63 4.94 9.61
CA ILE A 16 7.34 3.63 9.00
C ILE A 16 6.70 3.87 7.61
N PRO A 17 7.38 3.50 6.50
CA PRO A 17 6.79 3.57 5.18
C PRO A 17 5.73 2.47 4.97
N ALA A 18 4.47 2.85 4.74
CA ALA A 18 3.35 1.92 4.55
C ALA A 18 3.21 1.42 3.09
N GLU A 19 4.34 1.22 2.40
CA GLU A 19 4.40 0.78 0.99
C GLU A 19 3.47 1.58 0.05
N ASN A 20 2.57 0.88 -0.66
CA ASN A 20 1.63 1.46 -1.61
C ASN A 20 0.20 1.60 -1.05
N MET A 21 0.04 1.47 0.27
CA MET A 21 -1.25 1.59 0.94
C MET A 21 -1.83 2.99 0.75
N LEU A 22 -3.13 3.06 0.46
CA LEU A 22 -3.85 4.34 0.37
C LEU A 22 -3.82 5.06 1.72
N PRO A 23 -3.68 6.40 1.75
CA PRO A 23 -3.64 7.16 3.00
C PRO A 23 -4.86 6.94 3.91
N GLU A 24 -6.05 6.83 3.33
CA GLU A 24 -7.31 6.58 4.05
C GLU A 24 -7.31 5.19 4.69
N VAL A 25 -6.79 4.19 3.96
CA VAL A 25 -6.67 2.81 4.46
C VAL A 25 -5.63 2.76 5.58
N ALA A 26 -4.48 3.43 5.42
CA ALA A 26 -3.45 3.49 6.45
C ALA A 26 -3.97 4.11 7.76
N TYR A 27 -4.76 5.17 7.66
CA TYR A 27 -5.37 5.81 8.83
C TYR A 27 -6.32 4.87 9.58
N ILE A 28 -7.24 4.21 8.85
CA ILE A 28 -8.20 3.29 9.46
C ILE A 28 -7.51 2.02 10.00
N LYS A 29 -6.57 1.45 9.24
CA LYS A 29 -5.81 0.26 9.65
C LYS A 29 -5.00 0.53 10.91
N LEU A 30 -4.40 1.72 11.05
CA LEU A 30 -3.68 2.10 12.26
C LEU A 30 -4.59 2.13 13.48
N GLY A 31 -5.77 2.75 13.36
CA GLY A 31 -6.77 2.74 14.43
C GLY A 31 -7.19 1.32 14.83
N TRP A 32 -7.39 0.45 13.84
CA TRP A 32 -7.70 -0.96 14.08
C TRP A 32 -6.55 -1.73 14.74
N ALA A 33 -5.32 -1.56 14.27
CA ALA A 33 -4.11 -2.23 14.76
C ALA A 33 -3.80 -1.86 16.23
N LEU A 34 -3.93 -0.58 16.57
CA LEU A 34 -3.81 -0.09 17.96
C LEU A 34 -4.92 -0.66 18.87
N GLY A 35 -6.07 -1.04 18.31
CA GLY A 35 -7.12 -1.76 19.03
C GLY A 35 -6.79 -3.24 19.28
N GLN A 36 -5.82 -3.84 18.57
CA GLN A 36 -5.44 -5.24 18.74
C GLN A 36 -4.35 -5.46 19.79
N THR A 37 -3.46 -4.47 19.98
CA THR A 37 -2.29 -4.62 20.85
C THR A 37 -1.73 -3.26 21.26
N ASN A 38 -1.10 -3.20 22.44
CA ASN A 38 -0.35 -2.03 22.93
C ASN A 38 1.16 -2.11 22.61
N ASP A 39 1.64 -3.24 22.07
CA ASP A 39 3.03 -3.38 21.63
C ASP A 39 3.22 -2.73 20.26
N LEU A 40 3.98 -1.63 20.22
CA LEU A 40 4.22 -0.85 19.00
C LEU A 40 4.97 -1.63 17.91
N GLU A 41 5.85 -2.57 18.26
CA GLU A 41 6.49 -3.42 17.25
C GLU A 41 5.48 -4.37 16.62
N LYS A 42 4.52 -4.88 17.41
CA LYS A 42 3.42 -5.68 16.87
C LYS A 42 2.45 -4.85 16.03
N VAL A 43 2.16 -3.61 16.41
CA VAL A 43 1.38 -2.68 15.59
C VAL A 43 2.05 -2.45 14.24
N LYS A 44 3.37 -2.22 14.23
CA LYS A 44 4.15 -2.07 13.00
C LYS A 44 4.09 -3.34 12.14
N GLU A 45 4.22 -4.52 12.74
CA GLU A 45 4.07 -5.79 12.02
C GLU A 45 2.68 -5.91 11.37
N ILE A 46 1.61 -5.58 12.11
CA ILE A 46 0.23 -5.60 11.59
C ILE A 46 0.07 -4.61 10.42
N MET A 47 0.58 -3.38 10.58
CA MET A 47 0.50 -2.35 9.55
C MET A 47 1.18 -2.78 8.24
N LEU A 48 2.34 -3.44 8.35
CA LEU A 48 3.14 -3.87 7.20
C LEU A 48 2.77 -5.27 6.67
N THR A 49 1.89 -6.01 7.34
CA THR A 49 1.35 -7.27 6.84
C THR A 49 0.19 -6.96 5.90
N PRO A 50 0.22 -7.44 4.63
CA PRO A 50 -0.91 -7.27 3.72
C PRO A 50 -2.18 -7.95 4.27
N ILE A 51 -3.27 -7.21 4.36
CA ILE A 51 -4.58 -7.68 4.79
C ILE A 51 -5.62 -7.15 3.81
N ASN A 52 -6.28 -8.06 3.09
CA ASN A 52 -7.37 -7.72 2.16
C ASN A 52 -6.97 -6.66 1.11
N ASP A 53 -5.83 -6.90 0.44
CA ASP A 53 -5.30 -6.13 -0.70
C ASP A 53 -4.98 -4.65 -0.41
N ASP A 54 -4.74 -4.31 0.86
CA ASP A 54 -4.31 -2.97 1.27
C ASP A 54 -2.85 -2.64 0.91
N ILE A 55 -2.01 -3.66 0.76
CA ILE A 55 -0.64 -3.60 0.24
C ILE A 55 -0.52 -4.63 -0.87
N THR A 56 0.10 -4.27 -1.99
CA THR A 56 0.37 -5.20 -3.08
C THR A 56 1.82 -5.71 -3.05
N PRO A 57 2.08 -7.00 -3.40
CA PRO A 57 3.45 -7.51 -3.51
C PRO A 57 4.31 -6.77 -4.55
N ARG A 58 3.67 -6.19 -5.55
CA ARG A 58 4.27 -5.38 -6.62
C ARG A 58 3.20 -4.54 -7.29
N GLU A 59 3.58 -3.33 -7.66
CA GLU A 59 2.77 -2.49 -8.54
C GLU A 59 2.49 -3.19 -9.88
N PRO A 60 1.23 -3.41 -10.25
CA PRO A 60 0.90 -3.97 -11.54
C PRO A 60 1.18 -2.93 -12.64
N TYR A 61 1.42 -3.39 -13.86
CA TYR A 61 1.74 -2.52 -15.01
C TYR A 61 0.64 -1.48 -15.29
N ASN A 62 -0.60 -1.76 -14.85
CA ASN A 62 -1.78 -0.91 -14.96
C ASN A 62 -2.24 -0.35 -13.59
N GLY A 63 -1.38 -0.32 -12.55
CA GLY A 63 -1.76 0.10 -11.19
C GLY A 63 -2.46 1.45 -11.12
N TYR A 64 -2.00 2.42 -11.92
CA TYR A 64 -2.65 3.74 -12.03
C TYR A 64 -4.12 3.67 -12.50
N LEU A 65 -4.46 2.70 -13.36
CA LEU A 65 -5.81 2.52 -13.91
C LEU A 65 -6.71 1.68 -12.99
N ILE A 66 -6.15 0.75 -12.23
CA ILE A 66 -6.91 -0.11 -11.30
C ILE A 66 -7.59 0.74 -10.21
N TYR A 67 -6.88 1.74 -9.67
CA TYR A 67 -7.43 2.65 -8.66
C TYR A 67 -8.50 3.61 -9.21
N GLN A 68 -8.75 3.62 -10.53
CA GLN A 68 -9.87 4.34 -11.16
C GLN A 68 -11.08 3.45 -11.44
N GLY A 69 -11.08 2.22 -10.93
CA GLY A 69 -12.11 1.23 -11.21
C GLY A 69 -11.80 0.51 -12.51
N GLY A 70 -10.85 -0.43 -12.45
CA GLY A 70 -10.54 -1.33 -13.56
C GLY A 70 -11.81 -1.99 -14.10
N VAL A 71 -12.28 -1.49 -15.24
CA VAL A 71 -13.48 -2.01 -15.91
C VAL A 71 -13.04 -3.25 -16.68
N LYS A 72 -13.55 -4.42 -16.29
CA LYS A 72 -13.19 -5.71 -16.91
C LYS A 72 -13.32 -5.66 -18.43
N GLU A 73 -14.34 -4.95 -18.91
CA GLU A 73 -14.64 -4.72 -20.32
C GLU A 73 -13.52 -3.95 -21.03
N VAL A 74 -12.86 -3.00 -20.34
CA VAL A 74 -11.73 -2.24 -20.87
C VAL A 74 -10.48 -3.11 -20.93
N GLU A 75 -10.22 -3.94 -19.92
CA GLU A 75 -9.11 -4.90 -19.97
C GLU A 75 -9.28 -5.93 -21.09
N ASP A 76 -10.50 -6.48 -21.23
CA ASP A 76 -10.84 -7.43 -22.28
C ASP A 76 -10.72 -6.80 -23.68
N PHE A 77 -11.03 -5.51 -23.82
CA PHE A 77 -10.82 -4.76 -25.06
C PHE A 77 -9.33 -4.55 -25.38
N ILE A 78 -8.53 -4.06 -24.42
CA ILE A 78 -7.10 -3.80 -24.63
C ILE A 78 -6.36 -5.08 -25.05
N LYS A 79 -6.65 -6.22 -24.40
CA LYS A 79 -6.07 -7.54 -24.76
C LYS A 79 -6.39 -8.00 -26.19
N LYS A 80 -7.51 -7.56 -26.77
CA LYS A 80 -7.89 -7.91 -28.14
C LYS A 80 -7.20 -7.04 -29.20
N VAL A 81 -6.93 -5.78 -28.87
CA VAL A 81 -6.47 -4.76 -29.83
C VAL A 81 -4.95 -4.60 -29.83
N HIS A 82 -4.29 -4.76 -28.68
CA HIS A 82 -2.82 -4.80 -28.59
C HIS A 82 -2.35 -6.25 -28.38
N LYS A 83 -1.56 -6.76 -29.32
CA LYS A 83 -0.86 -8.05 -29.24
C LYS A 83 0.62 -7.83 -28.98
#